data_AF-A0A5K0VNA8-F1
#
_entry.id   AF-A0A5K0VNA8-F1
#
_cell.length_a   1.000
_cell.length_b   1.000
_cell.length_c   1.000
_cell.angle_alpha   90.00
_cell.angle_beta   90.00
_cell.angle_gamma   90.00
#
_symmetry.space_group_name_H-M   'P 1'
#
loop_
_entity.id
_entity.type
_entity.pdbx_description
1 polymer ?
#
loop_
_entity_poly.entity_id
_entity_poly.type
_entity_poly.pdbx_seq_one_letter_code
_entity_poly.pdbx_strand_id
1 'polypeptide(L)' 'NVAPRANPGDVGAQAVAIRISGDMAAFWGCGFFGSQDTLHDDKGRHYFRDCFIQGSIDFIFGNGRSLYE' A
#
# COMPACT_ATOMS: atom_id res chain seq x y z
N ASN A 1 2.00 7.12 -5.83
CA ASN A 1 0.54 6.90 -5.86
C ASN A 1 -0.12 7.49 -4.63
N VAL A 2 -1.33 8.02 -4.73
CA VAL A 2 -2.03 8.70 -3.62
C VAL A 2 -3.49 8.22 -3.56
N ALA A 3 -3.97 7.91 -2.36
CA ALA A 3 -5.38 7.68 -2.06
C ALA A 3 -5.96 8.84 -1.21
N PRO A 4 -7.24 9.21 -1.43
CA PRO A 4 -7.89 10.26 -0.65
C PRO A 4 -8.10 9.84 0.81
N ARG A 5 -8.15 10.82 1.72
CA ARG A 5 -8.50 10.60 3.12
C ARG A 5 -10.03 10.62 3.30
N ALA A 6 -10.54 9.72 4.12
CA ALA A 6 -11.92 9.72 4.58
C ALA A 6 -12.16 10.87 5.58
N ASN A 7 -13.42 11.29 5.72
CA ASN A 7 -13.82 12.21 6.77
C ASN A 7 -14.01 11.46 8.10
N PRO A 8 -13.85 12.14 9.26
CA PRO A 8 -14.12 11.53 10.55
C PRO A 8 -15.55 11.00 10.64
N GLY A 9 -15.71 9.72 10.99
CA GLY A 9 -17.01 9.06 11.15
C GLY A 9 -17.53 8.33 9.91
N ASP A 10 -16.84 8.42 8.76
CA ASP A 10 -17.20 7.66 7.57
C ASP A 10 -17.04 6.15 7.83
N VAL A 11 -18.05 5.37 7.42
CA VAL A 11 -18.06 3.90 7.56
C VAL A 11 -17.71 3.28 6.21
N GLY A 12 -16.75 2.35 6.20
CA GLY A 12 -16.34 1.63 4.98
C GLY A 12 -15.55 2.49 3.99
N ALA A 13 -14.84 3.50 4.47
CA ALA A 13 -14.09 4.45 3.65
C ALA A 13 -12.62 4.07 3.44
N GLN A 14 -12.31 2.77 3.38
CA GLN A 14 -10.97 2.29 3.01
C GLN A 14 -10.61 2.76 1.60
N ALA A 15 -9.36 3.20 1.40
CA ALA A 15 -8.94 3.78 0.14
C ALA A 15 -7.51 3.35 -0.22
N VAL A 16 -7.41 2.41 -1.16
CA VAL A 16 -6.14 1.84 -1.62
C VAL A 16 -5.44 2.77 -2.61
N ALA A 17 -4.18 3.13 -2.34
CA ALA A 17 -3.35 3.92 -3.26
C ALA A 17 -2.72 3.02 -4.33
N ILE A 18 -2.38 1.78 -4.00
CA ILE A 18 -1.94 0.76 -4.96
C ILE A 18 -2.31 -0.66 -4.49
N ARG A 19 -2.75 -1.49 -5.44
CA ARG A 19 -2.87 -2.94 -5.24
C ARG A 19 -1.89 -3.67 -6.16
N ILE A 20 -1.17 -4.64 -5.62
CA ILE A 20 -0.17 -5.42 -6.35
C ILE A 20 -0.56 -6.90 -6.26
N SER A 21 -0.97 -7.49 -7.39
CA SER A 21 -1.42 -8.88 -7.48
C SER A 21 -0.57 -9.74 -8.43
N GLY A 22 0.46 -9.17 -9.05
CA GLY A 22 1.35 -9.86 -10.00
C GLY A 22 2.66 -10.27 -9.33
N ASP A 23 3.23 -11.41 -9.70
CA ASP A 23 4.47 -11.92 -9.11
C ASP A 23 5.73 -11.21 -9.67
N MET A 24 6.79 -11.14 -8.86
CA MET A 24 8.09 -10.52 -9.19
C MET A 24 8.01 -9.02 -9.51
N ALA A 25 7.14 -8.28 -8.83
CA ALA A 25 7.08 -6.82 -8.94
C ALA A 25 8.16 -6.14 -8.09
N ALA A 26 8.78 -5.09 -8.62
CA ALA A 26 9.76 -4.29 -7.90
C ALA A 26 9.42 -2.79 -7.99
N PHE A 27 9.61 -2.08 -6.88
CA PHE A 27 9.42 -0.63 -6.78
C PHE A 27 10.69 0.00 -6.20
N TRP A 28 11.21 1.01 -6.89
CA TRP A 28 12.41 1.75 -6.46
C TRP A 28 12.10 3.23 -6.34
N GLY A 29 12.42 3.86 -5.20
CA GLY A 29 12.32 5.32 -5.06
C GLY A 29 10.89 5.84 -5.14
N CYS A 30 9.91 5.00 -4.84
CA CYS A 30 8.49 5.31 -5.02
C CYS A 30 7.86 5.84 -3.73
N GLY A 31 6.89 6.74 -3.89
CA GLY A 31 6.03 7.22 -2.80
C GLY A 31 4.60 6.68 -2.90
N PHE A 32 4.08 6.14 -1.81
CA PHE A 32 2.69 5.66 -1.68
C PHE A 32 2.02 6.32 -0.47
N PHE A 33 0.95 7.08 -0.69
CA PHE A 33 0.34 7.93 0.32
C PHE A 33 -1.15 7.66 0.47
N GLY A 34 -1.63 7.52 1.71
CA GLY A 34 -3.04 7.35 2.01
C GLY A 34 -3.36 7.48 3.50
N SER A 35 -4.46 6.87 3.92
CA SER A 35 -4.85 6.69 5.32
C SER A 35 -5.05 5.19 5.60
N GLN A 36 -6.28 4.69 5.53
CA GLN A 36 -6.57 3.27 5.72
C GLN A 36 -6.35 2.49 4.43
N ASP A 37 -5.67 1.34 4.51
CA ASP A 37 -5.46 0.39 3.40
C ASP A 37 -4.57 0.94 2.26
N THR A 38 -3.57 1.77 2.57
CA THR A 38 -2.78 2.50 1.56
C THR A 38 -2.12 1.59 0.51
N LEU A 39 -1.40 0.56 0.92
CA LEU A 39 -0.71 -0.39 0.04
C LEU A 39 -1.27 -1.80 0.24
N HIS A 40 -2.01 -2.27 -0.77
CA HIS A 40 -2.54 -3.62 -0.80
C HIS A 40 -1.55 -4.56 -1.50
N ASP A 41 -0.66 -5.14 -0.71
CA ASP A 41 0.30 -6.18 -1.07
C ASP A 41 -0.39 -7.55 -1.15
N ASP A 42 -1.28 -7.70 -2.13
CA ASP A 42 -2.29 -8.76 -2.21
C ASP A 42 -1.68 -10.17 -2.30
N LYS A 43 -0.87 -10.46 -3.33
CA LYS A 43 -0.23 -11.77 -3.53
C LYS A 43 0.97 -11.69 -4.47
N GLY A 44 1.90 -12.64 -4.32
CA GLY A 44 3.12 -12.74 -5.14
C GLY A 44 4.38 -12.41 -4.34
N ARG A 45 5.51 -12.28 -5.02
CA ARG A 45 6.78 -11.82 -4.44
C ARG A 45 7.04 -10.40 -4.89
N HIS A 46 7.22 -9.49 -3.95
CA HIS A 46 7.50 -8.09 -4.26
C HIS A 46 8.75 -7.59 -3.54
N TYR A 47 9.37 -6.58 -4.12
CA TYR A 47 10.53 -5.93 -3.54
C TYR A 47 10.37 -4.41 -3.60
N PHE A 48 10.54 -3.76 -2.47
CA PHE A 48 10.47 -2.31 -2.32
C PHE A 48 11.83 -1.83 -1.87
N ARG A 49 12.47 -0.96 -2.65
CA ARG A 49 13.76 -0.36 -2.33
C ARG A 49 13.65 1.15 -2.31
N ASP A 50 14.19 1.78 -1.26
CA ASP A 50 14.23 3.24 -1.12
C ASP A 50 12.82 3.86 -1.27
N CYS A 51 11.79 3.16 -0.82
CA CYS A 51 10.39 3.59 -0.96
C CYS A 51 9.87 4.27 0.31
N PHE A 52 8.96 5.23 0.14
CA PHE A 52 8.25 5.86 1.24
C PHE A 52 6.77 5.49 1.20
N ILE A 53 6.26 4.87 2.26
CA ILE A 53 4.86 4.45 2.39
C ILE A 53 4.25 5.14 3.62
N GLN A 54 3.20 5.92 3.41
CA GLN A 54 2.52 6.67 4.47
C GLN A 54 1.03 6.29 4.53
N GLY A 55 0.57 5.89 5.72
CA GLY A 55 -0.85 5.75 6.04
C GLY A 55 -1.11 5.69 7.54
N SER A 56 -2.33 5.27 7.93
CA SER A 56 -2.80 5.26 9.32
C SER A 56 -3.15 3.86 9.84
N ILE A 57 -4.14 3.20 9.25
CA ILE A 57 -4.66 1.89 9.70
C ILE A 57 -4.37 0.89 8.58
N ASP A 58 -3.77 -0.24 8.92
CA ASP A 58 -3.47 -1.34 7.98
C ASP A 58 -2.85 -0.84 6.66
N PHE A 59 -1.98 0.17 6.75
CA PHE A 59 -1.54 0.93 5.58
C PHE A 59 -0.59 0.14 4.66
N ILE A 60 -0.11 -1.01 5.13
CA ILE A 60 0.49 -2.08 4.33
C ILE A 60 -0.23 -3.35 4.76
N PHE A 61 -0.91 -4.03 3.84
CA PHE A 61 -1.70 -5.22 4.15
C PHE A 61 -1.81 -6.17 2.94
N GLY A 62 -2.18 -7.42 3.19
CA GLY A 62 -2.34 -8.47 2.18
C GLY A 62 -1.52 -9.72 2.50
N ASN A 63 -1.33 -10.60 1.51
CA ASN A 63 -0.65 -11.90 1.66
C ASN A 63 0.58 -12.04 0.74
N GLY A 64 1.11 -10.95 0.21
CA GLY A 64 2.35 -10.93 -0.55
C GLY A 64 3.57 -11.34 0.29
N ARG A 65 4.53 -12.01 -0.36
CA ARG A 65 5.83 -12.32 0.23
C ARG A 65 6.83 -11.25 -0.19
N SER A 66 6.92 -10.21 0.62
CA SER A 66 7.62 -8.99 0.23
C SER A 66 8.84 -8.70 1.09
N LEU A 67 9.85 -8.08 0.47
CA LEU A 67 10.99 -7.48 1.15
C LEU A 67 10.91 -5.95 0.98
N TYR A 68 11.04 -5.24 2.10
CA TYR A 68 11.08 -3.79 2.17
C TYR A 68 12.47 -3.38 2.66
N GLU A 69 13.21 -2.63 1.83
CA GLU A 69 14.58 -2.16 2.06
C GLU A 69 14.68 -0.64 1.89
#